data_AF-A0AAU1F3S9-F1
#
_entry.id   AF-A0AAU1F3S9-F1
#
_cell.length_a   1.000
_cell.length_b   1.000
_cell.length_c   1.000
_cell.angle_alpha   90.00
_cell.angle_beta   90.00
_cell.angle_gamma   90.00
#
_symmetry.space_group_name_H-M   'P 1'
#
loop_
_entity.id
_entity.type
_entity.pdbx_description
1 polymer ?
#
loop_
_entity_poly.entity_id
_entity_poly.type
_entity_poly.pdbx_seq_one_letter_code
_entity_poly.pdbx_strand_id
1 'polypeptide(L)'
;MAAMSGQLWVSLISLGGVALGGVLSFLVQHVTQRSAERAEQQRQQLALSETRRAERLALLERFVEVGAEAERCAFSRPSEWGEEDSWNIRTQDVMNRFWVAERMIRLQFPLPVHDAARAYFLDLNRVVWHGLPDGESVRDYLEGNRLTFLDAAREAIG
;
A
#
# COMPACT_ATOMS: atom_id res chain seq x y z
N MET A 1 -11.79 39.89 69.58
CA MET A 1 -10.53 39.34 69.01
C MET A 1 -10.62 37.86 68.61
N ALA A 2 -11.44 37.00 69.25
CA ALA A 2 -11.55 35.58 68.88
C ALA A 2 -12.29 35.28 67.55
N ALA A 3 -13.13 36.19 67.07
CA ALA A 3 -13.88 36.00 65.81
C ALA A 3 -13.01 36.22 64.54
N MET A 4 -12.04 37.15 64.60
CA MET A 4 -11.17 37.45 63.46
C MET A 4 -10.14 36.35 63.17
N SER A 5 -9.72 35.59 64.19
CA SER A 5 -8.81 34.45 64.00
C SER A 5 -9.51 33.27 63.31
N GLY A 6 -10.76 32.98 63.64
CA GLY A 6 -11.55 31.93 62.98
C GLY A 6 -11.80 32.22 61.49
N GLN A 7 -12.03 33.47 61.13
CA GLN A 7 -12.31 33.89 59.75
C GLN A 7 -11.06 33.85 58.84
N LEU A 8 -9.88 34.17 59.37
CA LEU A 8 -8.59 33.98 58.71
C LEU A 8 -8.26 32.50 58.49
N TRP A 9 -8.54 31.64 59.48
CA TRP A 9 -8.32 30.19 59.36
C TRP A 9 -9.22 29.53 58.30
N VAL A 10 -10.50 29.90 58.26
CA VAL A 10 -11.44 29.44 57.21
C VAL A 10 -11.01 29.94 55.83
N SER A 11 -10.50 31.16 55.72
CA SER A 11 -10.01 31.71 54.46
C SER A 11 -8.74 31.02 53.97
N LEU A 12 -7.82 30.67 54.87
CA LEU A 12 -6.61 29.89 54.55
C LEU A 12 -6.94 28.45 54.12
N ILE A 13 -7.89 27.80 54.79
CA ILE A 13 -8.35 26.45 54.43
C ILE A 13 -9.06 26.47 53.07
N SER A 14 -9.90 27.49 52.82
CA SER A 14 -10.59 27.71 51.54
C SER A 14 -9.61 27.98 50.38
N LEU A 15 -8.64 28.88 50.60
CA LEU A 15 -7.61 29.20 49.60
C LEU A 15 -6.71 27.98 49.31
N GLY A 16 -6.36 27.21 50.34
CA GLY A 16 -5.62 25.94 50.20
C GLY A 16 -6.40 24.90 49.41
N GLY A 17 -7.71 24.79 49.63
CA GLY A 17 -8.58 23.89 48.87
C GLY A 17 -8.67 24.25 47.38
N VAL A 18 -8.79 25.54 47.05
CA VAL A 18 -8.81 26.01 45.65
C VAL A 18 -7.46 25.81 44.97
N ALA A 19 -6.35 26.08 45.67
CA ALA A 19 -5.01 25.86 45.14
C ALA A 19 -4.76 24.37 44.84
N LEU A 20 -5.12 23.49 45.77
CA LEU A 20 -5.03 22.03 45.58
C LEU A 20 -5.92 21.55 44.43
N GLY A 21 -7.17 22.01 44.38
CA GLY A 21 -8.11 21.68 43.30
C GLY A 21 -7.63 22.16 41.93
N GLY A 22 -7.03 23.37 41.87
CA GLY A 22 -6.44 23.93 40.66
C GLY A 22 -5.21 23.14 40.17
N VAL A 23 -4.31 22.75 41.08
CA VAL A 23 -3.13 21.93 40.74
C VAL A 23 -3.54 20.53 40.29
N LEU A 24 -4.49 19.89 40.98
CA LEU A 24 -5.03 18.59 40.57
C LEU A 24 -5.72 18.66 39.20
N SER A 25 -6.52 19.70 38.97
CA SER A 25 -7.19 19.93 37.68
C SER A 25 -6.16 20.12 36.56
N PHE A 26 -5.12 20.91 36.80
CA PHE A 26 -4.02 21.12 35.85
C PHE A 26 -3.29 19.81 35.53
N LEU A 27 -2.97 18.99 36.53
CA LEU A 27 -2.31 17.70 36.32
C LEU A 27 -3.19 16.73 35.52
N VAL A 28 -4.48 16.63 35.85
CA VAL A 28 -5.43 15.78 35.11
C VAL A 28 -5.56 16.26 33.67
N GLN A 29 -5.71 17.57 33.44
CA GLN A 29 -5.78 18.15 32.10
C GLN A 29 -4.50 17.89 31.31
N HIS A 30 -3.33 18.06 31.93
CA HIS A 30 -2.05 17.84 31.28
C HIS A 30 -1.82 16.36 30.89
N VAL A 31 -2.19 15.42 31.78
CA VAL A 31 -2.12 13.98 31.48
C VAL A 31 -3.13 13.61 30.39
N THR A 32 -4.35 14.15 30.46
CA THR A 32 -5.40 13.90 29.46
C THR A 32 -4.98 14.41 28.08
N GLN A 33 -4.42 15.63 27.99
CA GLN A 33 -3.90 16.20 26.75
C GLN A 33 -2.80 15.33 26.14
N ARG A 34 -1.78 14.94 26.92
CA ARG A 34 -0.73 14.04 26.42
C ARG A 34 -1.26 12.68 25.99
N SER A 35 -2.26 12.15 26.68
CA SER A 35 -2.88 10.89 26.27
C SER A 35 -3.66 11.03 24.96
N ALA A 36 -4.35 12.16 24.77
CA ALA A 36 -5.09 12.47 23.55
C ALA A 36 -4.14 12.67 22.36
N GLU A 37 -3.04 13.41 22.54
CA GLU A 37 -1.99 13.58 21.52
C GLU A 37 -1.41 12.23 21.08
N ARG A 38 -1.10 11.34 22.01
CA ARG A 38 -0.60 9.98 21.68
C ARG A 38 -1.63 9.14 20.95
N ALA A 39 -2.89 9.17 21.39
CA ALA A 39 -3.96 8.45 20.71
C ALA A 39 -4.20 8.99 19.30
N GLU A 40 -4.08 10.31 19.10
CA GLU A 40 -4.20 10.94 17.80
C GLU A 40 -3.02 10.58 16.88
N GLN A 41 -1.79 10.61 17.40
CA GLN A 41 -0.61 10.15 16.65
C GLN A 41 -0.74 8.68 16.23
N GLN A 42 -1.21 7.80 17.12
CA GLN A 42 -1.47 6.41 16.79
C GLN A 42 -2.53 6.26 15.71
N ARG A 43 -3.64 7.00 15.80
CA ARG A 43 -4.69 7.01 14.77
C ARG A 43 -4.16 7.49 13.42
N GLN A 44 -3.34 8.55 13.41
CA GLN A 44 -2.71 9.05 12.18
C GLN A 44 -1.77 8.00 11.57
N GLN A 45 -0.97 7.31 12.39
CA GLN A 45 -0.09 6.23 11.91
C GLN A 45 -0.88 5.05 11.33
N LEU A 46 -1.95 4.64 12.00
CA LEU A 46 -2.86 3.59 11.51
C LEU A 46 -3.47 4.00 10.17
N ALA A 47 -4.03 5.22 10.08
CA ALA A 47 -4.61 5.73 8.85
C ALA A 47 -3.59 5.78 7.70
N LEU A 48 -2.35 6.23 7.95
CA LEU A 48 -1.29 6.22 6.94
C LEU A 48 -0.89 4.80 6.51
N SER A 49 -0.87 3.84 7.45
CA SER A 49 -0.58 2.44 7.14
C SER A 49 -1.68 1.79 6.30
N GLU A 50 -2.94 2.10 6.59
CA GLU A 50 -4.11 1.64 5.83
C GLU A 50 -4.11 2.22 4.41
N THR A 51 -3.85 3.53 4.27
CA THR A 51 -3.75 4.17 2.94
C THR A 51 -2.64 3.54 2.10
N ARG A 52 -1.44 3.33 2.65
CA ARG A 52 -0.34 2.67 1.93
C ARG A 52 -0.69 1.23 1.54
N ARG A 53 -1.41 0.51 2.40
CA ARG A 53 -1.87 -0.85 2.09
C ARG A 53 -2.86 -0.85 0.93
N ALA A 54 -3.82 0.08 0.93
CA ALA A 54 -4.78 0.24 -0.15
C ALA A 54 -4.10 0.61 -1.48
N GLU A 55 -3.16 1.56 -1.47
CA GLU A 55 -2.36 1.95 -2.64
C GLU A 55 -1.59 0.75 -3.21
N ARG A 56 -0.95 -0.04 -2.34
CA ARG A 56 -0.23 -1.26 -2.75
C ARG A 56 -1.16 -2.29 -3.39
N LEU A 57 -2.33 -2.54 -2.78
CA LEU A 57 -3.32 -3.47 -3.34
C LEU A 57 -3.79 -3.01 -4.72
N ALA A 58 -4.08 -1.72 -4.90
CA ALA A 58 -4.47 -1.17 -6.20
C ALA A 58 -3.38 -1.32 -7.27
N LEU A 59 -2.10 -1.17 -6.90
CA LEU A 59 -0.99 -1.39 -7.84
C LEU A 59 -0.84 -2.86 -8.25
N LEU A 60 -1.06 -3.79 -7.32
CA LEU A 60 -1.02 -5.22 -7.62
C LEU A 60 -2.20 -5.65 -8.48
N GLU A 61 -3.40 -5.18 -8.17
CA GLU A 61 -4.60 -5.36 -9.02
C GLU A 61 -4.31 -4.87 -10.43
N ARG A 62 -3.82 -3.64 -10.57
CA ARG A 62 -3.46 -3.07 -11.87
C ARG A 62 -2.42 -3.90 -12.62
N PHE A 63 -1.40 -4.39 -11.94
CA PHE A 63 -0.38 -5.23 -12.55
C PHE A 63 -0.97 -6.56 -13.06
N VAL A 64 -1.83 -7.20 -12.27
CA VAL A 64 -2.50 -8.46 -12.65
C VAL A 64 -3.46 -8.24 -13.82
N GLU A 65 -4.26 -7.18 -13.79
CA GLU A 65 -5.20 -6.85 -14.87
C GLU A 65 -4.49 -6.64 -16.21
N VAL A 66 -3.45 -5.81 -16.21
CA VAL A 66 -2.71 -5.51 -17.44
C VAL A 66 -1.87 -6.70 -17.89
N GLY A 67 -1.35 -7.50 -16.96
CA GLY A 67 -0.72 -8.79 -17.26
C GLY A 67 -1.69 -9.75 -17.97
N ALA A 68 -2.92 -9.89 -17.48
CA ALA A 68 -3.94 -10.72 -18.12
C ALA A 68 -4.40 -10.18 -19.49
N GLU A 69 -4.33 -8.86 -19.70
CA GLU A 69 -4.54 -8.25 -21.03
C GLU A 69 -3.39 -8.60 -21.98
N ALA A 70 -2.14 -8.53 -21.52
CA ALA A 70 -0.96 -8.93 -22.28
C ALA A 70 -0.96 -10.44 -22.62
N GLU A 71 -1.38 -11.30 -21.69
CA GLU A 71 -1.57 -12.74 -21.94
C GLU A 71 -2.57 -12.97 -23.08
N ARG A 72 -3.70 -12.24 -23.09
CA ARG A 72 -4.67 -12.32 -24.19
C ARG A 72 -4.09 -11.86 -25.53
N CYS A 73 -3.19 -10.87 -25.54
CA CYS A 73 -2.45 -10.51 -26.75
C CYS A 73 -1.55 -11.65 -27.23
N ALA A 74 -0.85 -12.33 -26.32
CA ALA A 74 -0.06 -13.52 -26.66
C ALA A 74 -0.93 -14.65 -27.23
N PHE A 75 -2.09 -14.94 -26.63
CA PHE A 75 -3.02 -15.97 -27.14
C PHE A 75 -3.60 -15.65 -28.51
N SER A 76 -3.88 -14.37 -28.76
CA SER A 76 -4.47 -13.91 -30.02
C SER A 76 -3.43 -13.54 -31.08
N ARG A 77 -2.15 -13.84 -30.83
CA ARG A 77 -1.03 -13.53 -31.73
C ARG A 77 -1.22 -14.22 -33.09
N PRO A 78 -1.31 -13.45 -34.19
CA PRO A 78 -1.30 -14.01 -35.54
C PRO A 78 0.05 -14.68 -35.87
N SER A 79 0.06 -15.61 -36.83
CA SER A 79 1.30 -16.23 -37.33
C SER A 79 2.24 -15.21 -37.98
N GLU A 80 1.66 -14.23 -38.69
CA GLU A 80 2.34 -13.12 -39.34
C GLU A 80 1.63 -11.82 -38.97
N TRP A 81 2.39 -10.77 -38.67
CA TRP A 81 1.87 -9.45 -38.36
C TRP A 81 2.87 -8.35 -38.77
N GLY A 82 2.35 -7.20 -39.16
CA GLY A 82 3.08 -5.98 -39.52
C GLY A 82 2.90 -4.85 -38.50
N GLU A 83 3.55 -3.71 -38.76
CA GLU A 83 3.51 -2.53 -37.88
C GLU A 83 2.13 -1.86 -37.81
N GLU A 84 1.41 -1.85 -38.93
CA GLU A 84 0.09 -1.20 -39.05
C GLU A 84 -1.06 -2.11 -38.60
N ASP A 85 -0.76 -3.37 -38.25
CA ASP A 85 -1.79 -4.32 -37.87
C ASP A 85 -2.44 -3.95 -36.54
N SER A 86 -3.77 -4.06 -36.50
CA SER A 86 -4.54 -3.76 -35.30
C SER A 86 -4.13 -4.56 -34.07
N TRP A 87 -3.63 -5.80 -34.26
CA TRP A 87 -3.06 -6.60 -33.18
C TRP A 87 -1.77 -5.97 -32.64
N ASN A 88 -0.86 -5.54 -33.52
CA ASN A 88 0.41 -4.94 -33.12
C ASN A 88 0.18 -3.64 -32.35
N ILE A 89 -0.60 -2.71 -32.92
CA ILE A 89 -0.90 -1.40 -32.29
C ILE A 89 -1.51 -1.59 -30.90
N ARG A 90 -2.50 -2.48 -30.78
CA ARG A 90 -3.13 -2.79 -29.48
C ARG A 90 -2.14 -3.43 -28.53
N THR A 91 -1.35 -4.38 -28.99
CA THR A 91 -0.39 -5.11 -28.16
C THR A 91 0.72 -4.20 -27.65
N GLN A 92 1.19 -3.25 -28.46
CA GLN A 92 2.14 -2.23 -28.00
C GLN A 92 1.56 -1.38 -26.87
N ASP A 93 0.31 -0.90 -27.01
CA ASP A 93 -0.35 -0.14 -25.93
C ASP A 93 -0.44 -0.94 -24.63
N VAL A 94 -0.88 -2.20 -24.73
CA VAL A 94 -0.99 -3.11 -23.58
C VAL A 94 0.38 -3.37 -22.94
N MET A 95 1.40 -3.68 -23.74
CA MET A 95 2.75 -3.95 -23.24
C MET A 95 3.40 -2.71 -22.63
N ASN A 96 3.12 -1.51 -23.14
CA ASN A 96 3.56 -0.25 -22.55
C ASN A 96 2.90 -0.03 -21.18
N ARG A 97 1.59 -0.25 -21.07
CA ARG A 97 0.88 -0.20 -19.77
C ARG A 97 1.44 -1.23 -18.80
N PHE A 98 1.79 -2.43 -19.28
CA PHE A 98 2.34 -3.48 -18.44
C PHE A 98 3.73 -3.14 -17.92
N TRP A 99 4.56 -2.54 -18.79
CA TRP A 99 5.87 -2.01 -18.41
C TRP A 99 5.76 -0.92 -17.35
N VAL A 100 4.80 0.01 -17.48
CA VAL A 100 4.56 1.04 -16.45
C VAL A 100 4.14 0.39 -15.13
N ALA A 101 3.23 -0.58 -15.17
CA ALA A 101 2.79 -1.30 -13.96
C ALA A 101 3.98 -1.99 -13.26
N GLU A 102 4.86 -2.66 -14.00
CA GLU A 102 6.10 -3.26 -13.47
C GLU A 102 6.98 -2.22 -12.77
N ARG A 103 7.15 -1.03 -13.36
CA ARG A 103 7.91 0.06 -12.74
C ARG A 103 7.27 0.60 -11.48
N MET A 104 5.94 0.62 -11.40
CA MET A 104 5.25 1.00 -10.17
C MET A 104 5.47 -0.03 -9.05
N ILE A 105 5.54 -1.33 -9.38
CA ILE A 105 5.93 -2.36 -8.41
C ILE A 105 7.32 -2.08 -7.85
N ARG A 106 8.30 -1.75 -8.71
CA ARG A 106 9.66 -1.39 -8.28
C ARG A 106 9.71 -0.24 -7.27
N LEU A 107 8.82 0.74 -7.41
CA LEU A 107 8.81 1.94 -6.56
C LEU A 107 8.22 1.68 -5.17
N GLN A 108 7.22 0.79 -5.07
CA GLN A 108 6.37 0.71 -3.89
C GLN A 108 6.53 -0.59 -3.09
N PHE A 109 7.21 -1.59 -3.66
CA PHE A 109 7.40 -2.91 -3.07
C PHE A 109 8.87 -3.25 -2.83
N PRO A 110 9.15 -4.19 -1.90
CA PRO A 110 10.49 -4.76 -1.73
C PRO A 110 11.04 -5.40 -3.01
N LEU A 111 12.36 -5.46 -3.13
CA LEU A 111 13.06 -6.03 -4.29
C LEU A 111 12.58 -7.44 -4.69
N PRO A 112 12.32 -8.39 -3.77
CA PRO A 112 11.82 -9.72 -4.16
C PRO A 112 10.51 -9.69 -4.97
N VAL A 113 9.59 -8.78 -4.64
CA VAL A 113 8.32 -8.62 -5.38
C VAL A 113 8.60 -8.06 -6.77
N HIS A 114 9.47 -7.06 -6.86
CA HIS A 114 9.89 -6.50 -8.14
C HIS A 114 10.59 -7.54 -9.01
N ASP A 115 11.49 -8.34 -8.46
CA ASP A 115 12.27 -9.30 -9.23
C ASP A 115 11.36 -10.40 -9.80
N ALA A 116 10.36 -10.85 -9.03
CA ALA A 116 9.34 -11.77 -9.50
C ALA A 116 8.42 -11.13 -10.57
N ALA A 117 7.97 -9.89 -10.35
CA ALA A 117 7.18 -9.14 -11.34
C ALA A 117 7.96 -8.92 -12.65
N ARG A 118 9.26 -8.63 -12.55
CA ARG A 118 10.15 -8.40 -13.67
C ARG A 118 10.39 -9.68 -14.45
N ALA A 119 10.61 -10.80 -13.77
CA ALA A 119 10.72 -12.11 -14.41
C ALA A 119 9.45 -12.43 -15.20
N TYR A 120 8.28 -12.26 -14.58
CA TYR A 120 7.00 -12.46 -15.25
C TYR A 120 6.80 -11.54 -16.46
N PHE A 121 7.09 -10.24 -16.32
CA PHE A 121 7.03 -9.28 -17.42
C PHE A 121 7.92 -9.67 -18.60
N LEU A 122 9.18 -10.01 -18.33
CA LEU A 122 10.15 -10.35 -19.37
C LEU A 122 9.74 -11.61 -20.14
N ASP A 123 9.22 -12.58 -19.42
CA ASP A 123 8.79 -13.85 -19.98
C ASP A 123 7.54 -13.68 -20.85
N LEU A 124 6.52 -12.97 -20.35
CA LEU A 124 5.34 -12.63 -21.13
C LEU A 124 5.69 -11.75 -22.34
N ASN A 125 6.58 -10.77 -22.19
CA ASN A 125 7.06 -9.96 -23.32
C ASN A 125 7.71 -10.82 -24.41
N ARG A 126 8.52 -11.82 -24.03
CA ARG A 126 9.09 -12.76 -25.00
C ARG A 126 7.97 -13.48 -25.76
N VAL A 127 7.03 -14.07 -25.03
CA VAL A 127 5.93 -14.86 -25.58
C VAL A 127 5.03 -14.03 -26.50
N VAL A 128 4.69 -12.81 -26.10
CA VAL A 128 3.85 -11.90 -26.89
C VAL A 128 4.47 -11.62 -28.27
N TRP A 129 5.77 -11.32 -28.32
CA TRP A 129 6.40 -10.91 -29.58
C TRP A 129 6.90 -12.09 -30.41
N HIS A 130 7.50 -13.10 -29.77
CA HIS A 130 8.17 -14.21 -30.45
C HIS A 130 7.31 -15.47 -30.52
N GLY A 131 6.21 -15.55 -29.78
CA GLY A 131 5.43 -16.77 -29.63
C GLY A 131 6.14 -17.82 -28.78
N LEU A 132 5.54 -19.00 -28.72
CA LEU A 132 6.13 -20.23 -28.19
C LEU A 132 6.23 -21.27 -29.31
N PRO A 133 7.07 -22.30 -29.16
CA PRO A 133 7.08 -23.45 -30.06
C PRO A 133 5.69 -24.11 -30.16
N ASP A 134 5.40 -24.71 -31.30
CA ASP A 134 4.13 -25.38 -31.53
C ASP A 134 3.83 -26.46 -30.47
N GLY A 135 2.65 -26.39 -29.87
CA GLY A 135 2.19 -27.33 -28.85
C GLY A 135 2.46 -26.91 -27.40
N GLU A 136 3.22 -25.84 -27.17
CA GLU A 136 3.38 -25.26 -25.83
C GLU A 136 2.22 -24.31 -25.49
N SER A 137 1.62 -24.53 -24.32
CA SER A 137 0.58 -23.68 -23.77
C SER A 137 1.19 -22.42 -23.17
N VAL A 138 0.83 -21.23 -23.70
CA VAL A 138 1.20 -19.92 -23.12
C VAL A 138 0.87 -19.86 -21.62
N ARG A 139 -0.27 -20.42 -21.23
CA ARG A 139 -0.67 -20.46 -19.82
C ARG A 139 0.32 -21.25 -18.97
N ASP A 140 0.66 -22.46 -19.41
CA ASP A 140 1.48 -23.38 -18.61
C ASP A 140 2.93 -22.88 -18.54
N TYR A 141 3.42 -22.30 -19.64
CA TYR A 141 4.73 -21.66 -19.71
C TYR A 141 4.85 -20.49 -18.70
N LEU A 142 3.80 -19.66 -18.60
CA LEU A 142 3.81 -18.48 -17.73
C LEU A 142 3.44 -18.77 -16.26
N GLU A 143 2.81 -19.91 -15.97
CA GLU A 143 2.25 -20.22 -14.64
C GLU A 143 3.32 -20.12 -13.54
N GLY A 144 4.54 -20.61 -13.78
CA GLY A 144 5.62 -20.58 -12.78
C GLY A 144 5.98 -19.16 -12.33
N ASN A 145 6.21 -18.26 -13.28
CA ASN A 145 6.53 -16.86 -12.98
C ASN A 145 5.31 -16.12 -12.40
N ARG A 146 4.10 -16.42 -12.87
CA ARG A 146 2.85 -15.84 -12.33
C ARG A 146 2.66 -16.22 -10.85
N LEU A 147 2.81 -17.49 -10.50
CA LEU A 147 2.68 -17.94 -9.11
C LEU A 147 3.77 -17.35 -8.22
N THR A 148 5.03 -17.34 -8.69
CA THR A 148 6.15 -16.74 -7.95
C THR A 148 5.89 -15.27 -7.62
N PHE A 149 5.34 -14.50 -8.57
CA PHE A 149 4.95 -13.12 -8.32
C PHE A 149 3.81 -13.01 -7.29
N LEU A 150 2.76 -13.81 -7.41
CA LEU A 150 1.62 -13.78 -6.48
C LEU A 150 2.02 -14.17 -5.06
N ASP A 151 2.93 -15.13 -4.91
CA ASP A 151 3.44 -15.56 -3.61
C ASP A 151 4.31 -14.45 -2.97
N ALA A 152 5.24 -13.85 -3.75
CA ALA A 152 6.03 -12.72 -3.27
C ALA A 152 5.15 -11.50 -2.89
N ALA A 153 4.10 -11.22 -3.69
CA ALA A 153 3.15 -10.16 -3.39
C ALA A 153 2.34 -10.45 -2.11
N ARG A 154 1.93 -11.71 -1.90
CA ARG A 154 1.22 -12.12 -0.68
C ARG A 154 2.08 -11.94 0.56
N GLU A 155 3.35 -12.33 0.51
CA GLU A 155 4.30 -12.14 1.61
C GLU A 155 4.55 -10.66 1.93
N ALA A 156 4.50 -9.77 0.94
CA ALA A 156 4.73 -8.34 1.14
C ALA A 156 3.53 -7.55 1.67
N ILE A 157 2.31 -8.10 1.56
CA ILE A 157 1.07 -7.49 2.06
C ILE A 157 0.60 -8.10 3.39
N GLY A 158 0.91 -9.38 3.62
CA GLY A 158 0.61 -10.11 4.86
C GLY A 158 1.30 -9.51 6.07
#